data_AF-A0A9D6DAM8-F1
#
_entry.id   AF-A0A9D6DAM8-F1
#
_cell.length_a   1.000
_cell.length_b   1.000
_cell.length_c   1.000
_cell.angle_alpha   90.00
_cell.angle_beta   90.00
_cell.angle_gamma   90.00
#
_symmetry.space_group_name_H-M   'P 1'
#
loop_
_entity.id
_entity.type
_entity.pdbx_description
1 polymer ?
#
loop_
_entity_poly.entity_id
_entity_poly.type
_entity_poly.pdbx_seq_one_letter_code
_entity_poly.pdbx_strand_id
1 'polypeptide(L)'
;MNKFIMLWLVTLLVSCGSIPLTPEAKRVRQIQPDWANRCKLISIEEIQSTNGYSPADCHDKAFYVMLNRVAEMGGNAYLVTHESVSPCLTGGTTLTFEAYSCPDRGSEAKIPSSGALSTKDNASKLEALKGLKDRGIISEEEFSRKKKEILDRM
;
A
#
# COMPACT_ATOMS: atom_id res chain seq x y z
N MET A 1 25.69 -42.42 -48.57
CA MET A 1 25.76 -40.96 -48.84
C MET A 1 24.87 -40.27 -47.80
N ASN A 2 25.33 -40.17 -46.54
CA ASN A 2 25.90 -38.99 -45.87
C ASN A 2 25.04 -37.71 -45.99
N LYS A 3 24.21 -37.38 -44.99
CA LYS A 3 24.52 -36.67 -43.72
C LYS A 3 24.45 -35.14 -43.89
N PHE A 4 23.27 -34.55 -43.68
CA PHE A 4 23.09 -33.13 -43.36
C PHE A 4 21.85 -32.97 -42.44
N ILE A 5 22.02 -33.33 -41.17
CA ILE A 5 21.08 -32.94 -40.10
C ILE A 5 21.60 -31.59 -39.60
N MET A 6 20.99 -30.53 -40.10
CA MET A 6 21.28 -29.15 -39.72
C MET A 6 20.69 -28.91 -38.33
N LEU A 7 21.54 -29.11 -37.32
CA LEU A 7 21.26 -28.87 -35.91
C LEU A 7 21.12 -27.36 -35.69
N TRP A 8 19.89 -26.84 -35.75
CA TRP A 8 19.57 -25.48 -35.30
C TRP A 8 19.67 -25.45 -33.78
N LEU A 9 20.86 -25.11 -33.29
CA LEU A 9 21.17 -24.82 -31.91
C LEU A 9 20.52 -23.47 -31.56
N VAL A 10 19.24 -23.48 -31.18
CA VAL A 10 18.53 -22.31 -30.64
C VAL A 10 19.01 -22.10 -29.20
N THR A 11 20.02 -21.26 -29.04
CA THR A 11 20.58 -20.86 -27.75
C THR A 11 19.58 -19.96 -27.00
N LEU A 12 18.70 -20.58 -26.19
CA LEU A 12 17.86 -19.88 -25.22
C LEU A 12 18.75 -19.33 -24.10
N LEU A 13 19.30 -18.13 -24.29
CA LEU A 13 19.83 -17.30 -23.21
C LEU A 13 18.64 -16.79 -22.39
N VAL A 14 18.16 -17.61 -21.45
CA VAL A 14 17.25 -17.15 -20.39
C VAL A 14 18.06 -16.21 -19.51
N SER A 15 18.03 -14.91 -19.81
CA SER A 15 18.66 -13.91 -18.95
C SER A 15 17.86 -13.83 -17.66
N CYS A 16 18.47 -14.27 -16.57
CA CYS A 16 17.98 -14.05 -15.22
C CYS A 16 18.22 -12.55 -14.88
N GLY A 17 17.43 -11.67 -15.50
CA GLY A 17 17.53 -10.22 -15.32
C GLY A 17 16.76 -9.78 -14.09
N SER A 18 17.40 -8.98 -13.24
CA SER A 18 16.69 -8.19 -12.22
C SER A 18 15.71 -7.24 -12.89
N ILE A 19 14.51 -7.09 -12.34
CA ILE A 19 13.50 -6.16 -12.86
C ILE A 19 13.89 -4.75 -12.44
N PRO A 20 14.32 -3.86 -13.35
CA PRO A 20 14.70 -2.51 -12.97
C PRO A 20 13.46 -1.66 -12.68
N LEU A 21 13.61 -0.73 -11.74
CA LEU A 21 12.59 0.28 -11.47
C LEU A 21 12.61 1.37 -12.55
N THR A 22 11.48 1.58 -13.22
CA THR A 22 11.33 2.59 -14.29
C THR A 22 11.41 4.02 -13.72
N PRO A 23 11.78 5.04 -14.54
CA PRO A 23 11.76 6.44 -14.12
C PRO A 23 10.39 6.90 -13.61
N GLU A 24 9.31 6.43 -14.22
CA GLU A 24 7.93 6.74 -13.84
C GLU A 24 7.58 6.14 -12.49
N ALA A 25 7.96 4.88 -12.27
CA ALA A 25 7.74 4.18 -11.00
C ALA A 25 8.47 4.84 -9.82
N LYS A 26 9.59 5.52 -10.04
CA LYS A 26 10.27 6.31 -8.98
C LYS A 26 9.43 7.47 -8.45
N ARG A 27 8.40 7.90 -9.18
CA ARG A 27 7.45 8.95 -8.75
C ARG A 27 6.22 8.39 -8.03
N VAL A 28 6.02 7.07 -8.08
CA VAL A 28 4.93 6.40 -7.38
C VAL A 28 5.23 6.41 -5.88
N ARG A 29 4.24 6.80 -5.07
CA ARG A 29 4.38 6.91 -3.60
C ARG A 29 3.39 6.03 -2.86
N GLN A 30 3.80 5.51 -1.72
CA GLN A 30 2.84 4.91 -0.79
C GLN A 30 1.98 6.01 -0.16
N ILE A 31 0.68 5.76 -0.04
CA ILE A 31 -0.25 6.61 0.67
C ILE A 31 -0.80 5.90 1.91
N GLN A 32 -1.30 6.70 2.86
CA GLN A 32 -2.04 6.20 4.01
C GLN A 32 -3.54 6.04 3.65
N PRO A 33 -4.30 5.20 4.37
CA PRO A 33 -5.72 4.98 4.07
C PRO A 33 -6.58 6.26 4.06
N ASP A 34 -6.24 7.28 4.85
CA ASP A 34 -6.96 8.56 4.88
C ASP A 34 -6.74 9.41 3.60
N TRP A 35 -5.64 9.16 2.88
CA TRP A 35 -5.36 9.78 1.59
C TRP A 35 -6.10 9.11 0.43
N ALA A 36 -6.49 7.84 0.56
CA ALA A 36 -7.21 7.12 -0.50
C ALA A 36 -8.51 7.84 -0.90
N ASN A 37 -9.23 8.41 0.07
CA ASN A 37 -10.45 9.20 -0.15
C ASN A 37 -10.22 10.52 -0.92
N ARG A 38 -8.95 10.94 -1.04
CA ARG A 38 -8.54 12.17 -1.76
C ARG A 38 -7.96 11.86 -3.15
N CYS A 39 -7.94 10.59 -3.53
CA CYS A 39 -7.39 10.12 -4.79
C CYS A 39 -8.44 9.36 -5.59
N LYS A 40 -8.23 9.27 -6.91
CA LYS A 40 -9.06 8.42 -7.76
C LYS A 40 -8.49 7.00 -7.76
N LEU A 41 -9.27 6.04 -7.28
CA LEU A 41 -8.93 4.61 -7.42
C LEU A 41 -8.88 4.26 -8.91
N ILE A 42 -7.79 3.61 -9.32
CA ILE A 42 -7.57 3.13 -10.69
C ILE A 42 -7.88 1.65 -10.77
N SER A 43 -7.24 0.84 -9.91
CA SER A 43 -7.33 -0.62 -9.93
C SER A 43 -6.96 -1.22 -8.58
N ILE A 44 -7.35 -2.48 -8.37
CA ILE A 44 -6.90 -3.34 -7.28
C ILE A 44 -6.23 -4.54 -7.94
N GLU A 45 -4.96 -4.80 -7.63
CA GLU A 45 -4.21 -5.90 -8.22
C GLU A 45 -3.47 -6.71 -7.17
N GLU A 46 -3.17 -7.95 -7.54
CA GLU A 46 -2.30 -8.84 -6.79
C GLU A 46 -1.12 -9.21 -7.67
N ILE A 47 0.08 -9.19 -7.09
CA ILE A 47 1.29 -9.64 -7.74
C ILE A 47 2.03 -10.63 -6.85
N GLN A 48 2.83 -11.49 -7.50
CA GLN A 48 3.69 -12.44 -6.82
C GLN A 48 5.09 -12.40 -7.43
N SER A 49 6.11 -12.38 -6.58
CA SER A 49 7.51 -12.52 -6.98
C SER A 49 8.14 -13.71 -6.28
N THR A 50 8.49 -14.73 -7.05
CA THR A 50 9.30 -15.88 -6.60
C THR A 50 10.77 -15.74 -7.02
N ASN A 51 11.11 -14.66 -7.71
CA ASN A 51 12.44 -14.47 -8.28
C ASN A 51 13.34 -13.80 -7.25
N GLY A 52 14.25 -14.55 -6.64
CA GLY A 52 15.27 -13.97 -5.77
C GLY A 52 16.11 -14.99 -5.02
N TYR A 53 17.24 -14.53 -4.49
CA TYR A 53 18.17 -15.38 -3.73
C TYR A 53 17.82 -15.45 -2.24
N SER A 54 17.08 -14.47 -1.73
CA SER A 54 16.66 -14.38 -0.34
C SER A 54 15.25 -13.81 -0.24
N PRO A 55 14.52 -14.05 0.87
CA PRO A 55 13.19 -13.46 1.06
C PRO A 55 13.17 -11.94 0.88
N ALA A 56 14.23 -11.24 1.32
CA ALA A 56 14.38 -9.80 1.13
C ALA A 56 14.49 -9.41 -0.36
N ASP A 57 15.27 -10.15 -1.16
CA ASP A 57 15.40 -9.90 -2.60
C ASP A 57 14.07 -10.16 -3.34
N CYS A 58 13.34 -11.22 -2.98
CA CYS A 58 12.00 -11.46 -3.52
C CYS A 58 11.01 -10.35 -3.17
N HIS A 59 11.06 -9.88 -1.93
CA HIS A 59 10.26 -8.76 -1.46
C HIS A 59 10.56 -7.48 -2.26
N ASP A 60 11.82 -7.08 -2.37
CA ASP A 60 12.20 -5.87 -3.08
C ASP A 60 11.79 -5.93 -4.56
N LYS A 61 11.95 -7.10 -5.20
CA LYS A 61 11.49 -7.32 -6.57
C LYS A 61 9.96 -7.29 -6.70
N ALA A 62 9.22 -7.84 -5.75
CA ALA A 62 7.76 -7.71 -5.73
C ALA A 62 7.37 -6.22 -5.70
N PHE A 63 7.99 -5.44 -4.82
CA PHE A 63 7.76 -4.00 -4.76
C PHE A 63 8.11 -3.29 -6.07
N TYR A 64 9.21 -3.64 -6.75
CA TYR A 64 9.54 -3.02 -8.04
C TYR A 64 8.52 -3.35 -9.13
N VAL A 65 8.04 -4.59 -9.18
CA VAL A 65 6.96 -5.00 -10.08
C VAL A 65 5.70 -4.18 -9.78
N MET A 66 5.31 -4.05 -8.50
CA MET A 66 4.16 -3.25 -8.10
C MET A 66 4.30 -1.80 -8.53
N LEU A 67 5.43 -1.15 -8.23
CA LEU A 67 5.64 0.26 -8.56
C LEU A 67 5.62 0.51 -10.06
N ASN A 68 6.25 -0.36 -10.86
CA ASN A 68 6.19 -0.32 -12.31
C ASN A 68 4.75 -0.49 -12.79
N ARG A 69 4.01 -1.45 -12.23
CA ARG A 69 2.63 -1.71 -12.59
C ARG A 69 1.70 -0.53 -12.29
N VAL A 70 1.86 0.12 -11.13
CA VAL A 70 1.11 1.34 -10.78
C VAL A 70 1.40 2.45 -11.79
N ALA A 71 2.67 2.65 -12.16
CA ALA A 71 3.06 3.66 -13.15
C ALA A 71 2.52 3.35 -14.55
N GLU A 72 2.54 2.09 -14.99
CA GLU A 72 1.97 1.63 -16.27
C GLU A 72 0.47 1.93 -16.38
N MET A 73 -0.25 1.84 -15.27
CA MET A 73 -1.69 2.17 -15.20
C MET A 73 -1.96 3.69 -15.13
N GLY A 74 -0.92 4.54 -15.19
CA GLY A 74 -1.05 5.99 -15.03
C GLY A 74 -1.30 6.43 -13.59
N GLY A 75 -1.05 5.54 -12.62
CA GLY A 75 -1.08 5.85 -11.21
C GLY A 75 0.19 6.55 -10.73
N ASN A 76 0.05 7.32 -9.65
CA ASN A 76 1.17 7.93 -8.96
C ASN A 76 1.18 7.62 -7.46
N ALA A 77 0.25 6.78 -6.99
CA ALA A 77 0.17 6.37 -5.60
C ALA A 77 -0.34 4.93 -5.46
N TYR A 78 -0.01 4.29 -4.33
CA TYR A 78 -0.50 2.96 -4.00
C TYR A 78 -0.78 2.79 -2.50
N LEU A 79 -1.63 1.83 -2.18
CA LEU A 79 -1.87 1.34 -0.82
C LEU A 79 -1.78 -0.18 -0.83
N VAL A 80 -0.85 -0.75 -0.06
CA VAL A 80 -0.77 -2.21 0.13
C VAL A 80 -1.85 -2.61 1.12
N THR A 81 -2.75 -3.49 0.71
CA THR A 81 -3.86 -3.99 1.53
C THR A 81 -3.52 -5.32 2.19
N HIS A 82 -2.71 -6.14 1.52
CA HIS A 82 -2.24 -7.41 2.05
C HIS A 82 -0.84 -7.71 1.56
N GLU A 83 -0.02 -8.28 2.43
CA GLU A 83 1.34 -8.70 2.14
C GLU A 83 1.61 -10.06 2.78
N SER A 84 2.18 -10.98 2.01
CA SER A 84 2.66 -12.27 2.50
C SER A 84 4.06 -12.53 1.97
N VAL A 85 5.01 -12.67 2.88
CA VAL A 85 6.42 -12.98 2.56
C VAL A 85 6.71 -14.42 2.93
N SER A 86 7.16 -15.20 1.96
CA SER A 86 7.62 -16.58 2.16
C SER A 86 8.97 -16.80 1.48
N PRO A 87 9.69 -17.89 1.78
CA PRO A 87 10.93 -18.19 1.08
C PRO A 87 10.74 -18.23 -0.44
N CYS A 88 11.67 -17.60 -1.18
CA CYS A 88 11.59 -17.45 -2.63
C CYS A 88 11.32 -18.77 -3.37
N LEU A 89 11.93 -19.87 -2.91
CA LEU A 89 11.85 -21.18 -3.54
C LEU A 89 10.50 -21.88 -3.33
N THR A 90 9.73 -21.50 -2.31
CA THR A 90 8.50 -22.23 -1.91
C THR A 90 7.23 -21.42 -2.09
N GLY A 91 7.32 -20.10 -2.27
CA GLY A 91 6.14 -19.25 -2.46
C GLY A 91 6.45 -17.78 -2.76
N GLY A 92 7.65 -17.28 -2.43
CA GLY A 92 8.03 -15.90 -2.67
C GLY A 92 7.18 -14.86 -1.92
N THR A 93 7.17 -13.64 -2.43
CA THR A 93 6.41 -12.52 -1.86
C THR A 93 5.17 -12.25 -2.69
N THR A 94 4.01 -12.20 -2.05
CA THR A 94 2.72 -11.83 -2.66
C THR A 94 2.27 -10.49 -2.08
N LEU A 95 1.89 -9.55 -2.95
CA LEU A 95 1.39 -8.23 -2.58
C LEU A 95 0.04 -8.01 -3.23
N THR A 96 -0.97 -7.68 -2.42
CA THR A 96 -2.25 -7.15 -2.89
C THR A 96 -2.25 -5.65 -2.62
N PHE A 97 -2.53 -4.85 -3.65
CA PHE A 97 -2.47 -3.40 -3.55
C PHE A 97 -3.54 -2.72 -4.38
N GLU A 98 -3.82 -1.48 -3.99
CA GLU A 98 -4.71 -0.56 -4.69
C GLU A 98 -3.86 0.53 -5.35
N ALA A 99 -4.12 0.81 -6.62
CA ALA A 99 -3.44 1.83 -7.40
C ALA A 99 -4.31 3.09 -7.52
N TYR A 100 -3.69 4.27 -7.36
CA TYR A 100 -4.38 5.55 -7.28
C TYR A 100 -3.75 6.61 -8.19
N SER A 101 -4.61 7.51 -8.68
CA SER A 101 -4.22 8.80 -9.24
C SER A 101 -4.55 9.90 -8.23
N CYS A 102 -3.52 10.51 -7.67
CA CYS A 102 -3.60 11.56 -6.67
C CYS A 102 -3.08 12.90 -7.23
N PRO A 103 -3.58 14.05 -6.75
CA PRO A 103 -2.95 15.34 -7.03
C PRO A 103 -1.53 15.42 -6.46
N ASP A 104 -0.67 16.22 -7.10
CA ASP A 104 0.69 16.48 -6.64
C ASP A 104 0.68 17.18 -5.27
N ARG A 105 1.71 16.93 -4.45
CA ARG A 105 1.82 17.50 -3.08
C ARG A 105 1.80 19.04 -3.03
N GLY A 106 1.96 19.71 -4.17
CA GLY A 106 1.92 21.17 -4.29
C GLY A 106 0.70 21.72 -5.02
N SER A 107 -0.20 20.88 -5.54
CA SER A 107 -1.41 21.31 -6.23
C SER A 107 -2.64 21.29 -5.32
N GLU A 108 -2.46 21.56 -4.02
CA GLU A 108 -3.55 21.94 -3.13
C GLU A 108 -4.20 23.21 -3.69
N ALA A 109 -5.14 23.02 -4.62
CA ALA A 109 -6.27 23.92 -4.73
C ALA A 109 -6.80 24.07 -3.30
N LYS A 110 -6.82 25.32 -2.82
CA LYS A 110 -7.48 25.74 -1.58
C LYS A 110 -8.87 25.10 -1.50
N ILE A 111 -8.96 23.91 -0.95
CA ILE A 111 -10.20 23.34 -0.44
C ILE A 111 -10.19 23.69 1.05
N PRO A 112 -11.29 24.24 1.60
CA PRO A 112 -11.27 24.89 2.89
C PRO A 112 -10.68 23.96 3.94
N SER A 113 -9.63 24.45 4.59
CA SER A 113 -9.08 23.92 5.83
C SER A 113 -10.22 23.39 6.68
N SER A 114 -10.09 22.10 7.00
CA SER A 114 -10.91 21.30 7.89
C SER A 114 -10.96 21.89 9.30
N GLY A 115 -11.57 23.07 9.46
CA GLY A 115 -11.93 23.64 10.76
C GLY A 115 -13.14 22.96 11.42
N ALA A 116 -13.72 21.94 10.77
CA ALA A 116 -14.91 21.21 11.25
C ALA A 116 -14.64 19.73 11.61
N LEU A 117 -13.41 19.22 11.47
CA LEU A 117 -13.11 17.81 11.71
C LEU A 117 -12.84 17.48 13.19
N SER A 118 -12.39 18.45 13.99
CA SER A 118 -12.12 18.24 15.42
C SER A 118 -13.39 17.88 16.21
N THR A 119 -14.54 18.46 15.86
CA THR A 119 -15.81 18.26 16.58
C THR A 119 -16.44 16.89 16.32
N LYS A 120 -16.35 16.37 15.09
CA LYS A 120 -16.95 15.07 14.73
C LYS A 120 -16.16 13.88 15.29
N ASP A 121 -14.83 13.99 15.33
CA ASP A 121 -13.96 12.98 15.91
C ASP A 121 -14.08 12.93 17.43
N ASN A 122 -14.21 14.09 18.08
CA ASN A 122 -14.39 14.14 19.52
C ASN A 122 -15.78 13.61 19.95
N ALA A 123 -16.84 13.86 19.18
CA ALA A 123 -18.16 13.26 19.41
C ALA A 123 -18.11 11.73 19.33
N SER A 124 -17.43 11.18 18.31
CA SER A 124 -17.26 9.73 18.15
C SER A 124 -16.45 9.10 19.29
N LYS A 125 -15.41 9.79 19.78
CA LYS A 125 -14.62 9.35 20.95
C LYS A 125 -15.44 9.36 22.24
N LEU A 126 -16.32 10.35 22.43
CA LEU A 126 -17.23 10.43 23.57
C LEU A 126 -18.23 9.26 23.59
N GLU A 127 -18.78 8.88 22.43
CA GLU A 127 -19.69 7.73 22.32
C GLU A 127 -18.98 6.39 22.61
N ALA A 128 -17.77 6.19 22.06
CA ALA A 128 -16.99 4.99 22.34
C ALA A 128 -16.63 4.87 23.83
N LEU A 129 -16.28 5.98 24.48
CA LEU A 129 -15.98 6.04 25.91
C LEU A 129 -17.20 5.69 26.77
N LYS A 130 -18.39 6.16 26.38
CA LYS A 130 -19.66 5.80 27.04
C LYS A 130 -19.95 4.30 26.91
N GLY A 131 -19.75 3.73 25.72
CA GLY A 131 -19.93 2.29 25.50
C GLY A 131 -18.97 1.40 26.31
N LEU A 132 -17.77 1.89 26.68
CA LEU A 132 -16.86 1.16 27.58
C LEU A 132 -17.35 1.19 29.03
N LYS A 133 -17.87 2.33 29.49
CA LYS A 133 -18.45 2.48 30.83
C LYS A 133 -19.70 1.60 30.97
N ASP A 134 -20.62 1.64 30.00
CA ASP A 134 -21.87 0.89 30.05
C ASP A 134 -21.64 -0.64 30.07
N ARG A 135 -20.50 -1.10 29.54
CA ARG A 135 -20.04 -2.50 29.60
C ARG A 135 -19.25 -2.85 30.87
N GLY A 136 -19.02 -1.91 31.77
CA GLY A 136 -18.24 -2.11 32.99
C GLY A 136 -16.74 -2.33 32.76
N ILE A 137 -16.21 -1.94 31.59
CA ILE A 137 -14.78 -2.11 31.25
C ILE A 137 -13.91 -1.05 31.93
N ILE A 138 -14.48 0.13 32.19
CA ILE A 138 -13.82 1.25 32.87
C ILE A 138 -14.68 1.72 34.04
N SER A 139 -14.04 2.28 35.07
CA SER A 139 -14.75 2.86 36.21
C SER A 139 -15.32 4.26 35.90
N GLU A 140 -16.22 4.74 36.77
CA GLU A 140 -16.82 6.08 36.64
C GLU A 140 -15.76 7.20 36.70
N GLU A 141 -14.73 7.02 37.52
CA GLU A 141 -13.63 7.96 37.69
C GLU A 141 -12.78 8.04 36.43
N GLU A 142 -12.47 6.89 35.81
CA GLU A 142 -11.72 6.84 34.56
C GLU A 142 -12.49 7.47 33.39
N PHE A 143 -13.80 7.21 33.33
CA PHE A 143 -14.70 7.84 32.36
C PHE A 143 -14.68 9.37 32.52
N SER A 144 -14.82 9.86 33.75
CA SER A 144 -14.85 11.30 34.06
C SER A 144 -13.54 12.00 33.73
N ARG A 145 -12.39 11.38 34.05
CA ARG A 145 -11.06 11.90 33.71
C ARG A 145 -10.85 12.03 32.20
N LYS A 146 -11.17 10.96 31.45
CA LYS A 146 -10.99 10.94 29.98
C LYS A 146 -11.98 11.86 29.26
N LYS A 147 -13.21 11.96 29.75
CA LYS A 147 -14.22 12.90 29.24
C LYS A 147 -13.74 14.35 29.36
N LYS A 148 -13.17 14.71 30.50
CA LYS A 148 -12.62 16.06 30.73
C LYS A 148 -11.45 16.36 29.77
N GLU A 149 -10.54 15.42 29.59
CA GLU A 149 -9.41 15.58 28.66
C GLU A 149 -9.86 15.80 27.20
N ILE A 150 -10.95 15.17 26.76
CA ILE A 150 -11.50 15.36 25.41
C ILE A 150 -12.15 16.75 25.28
N LEU A 151 -12.85 17.22 26.31
CA LEU A 151 -13.50 18.53 26.33
C LEU A 151 -12.48 19.69 26.40
N ASP A 152 -11.39 19.53 27.15
CA ASP A 152 -10.33 20.55 27.26
C ASP A 152 -9.52 20.71 25.95
N ARG A 153 -9.63 19.76 25.02
CA ARG A 153 -8.99 19.78 23.69
C ARG A 153 -9.90 20.30 22.57
N MET A 154 -11.15 20.66 22.88
CA MET A 154 -12.07 21.32 21.95
C MET A 154 -11.89 22.83 21.99
#